data_AF-A0A8J3WXM7-F1
#
_entry.id   AF-A0A8J3WXM7-F1
#
_cell.length_a   1.000
_cell.length_b   1.000
_cell.length_c   1.000
_cell.angle_alpha   90.00
_cell.angle_beta   90.00
_cell.angle_gamma   90.00
#
_symmetry.space_group_name_H-M   'P 1'
#
loop_
_entity.id
_entity.type
_entity.pdbx_description
1 polymer ?
#
loop_
_entity_poly.entity_id
_entity_poly.type
_entity_poly.pdbx_seq_one_letter_code
_entity_poly.pdbx_strand_id
1 'polypeptide(L)' 'MWRVRVDGACIGSGSCVGVAPGHFALGSDNRSRPLSDEIEPDEAILDAVASCPVEAITIEDADTGEPVEP' A
#
# COMPACT_ATOMS: atom_id res chain seq x y z
N MET A 1 -4.83 -13.62 -4.42
CA MET A 1 -3.62 -12.81 -4.05
C MET A 1 -4.04 -11.34 -3.98
N TRP A 2 -3.24 -10.43 -3.43
CA TRP A 2 -3.54 -9.00 -3.42
C TRP A 2 -2.59 -8.22 -4.33
N ARG A 3 -3.13 -7.26 -5.05
CA ARG A 3 -2.38 -6.25 -5.80
C ARG A 3 -2.49 -4.91 -5.10
N VAL A 4 -1.35 -4.37 -4.70
CA VAL A 4 -1.29 -3.09 -3.98
C VAL A 4 -0.80 -2.00 -4.91
N ARG A 5 -1.43 -0.83 -4.85
CA ARG A 5 -1.01 0.34 -5.61
C ARG A 5 -0.90 1.55 -4.71
N VAL A 6 0.05 2.42 -5.03
CA VAL A 6 0.16 3.75 -4.46
C VAL A 6 -0.02 4.74 -5.60
N ASP A 7 -1.01 5.62 -5.48
CA ASP A 7 -1.39 6.53 -6.54
C ASP A 7 -0.63 7.87 -6.52
N GLY A 8 -1.06 8.79 -7.39
CA GLY A 8 -0.53 10.14 -7.56
C GLY A 8 -0.74 11.09 -6.37
N ALA A 9 -1.66 10.80 -5.47
CA ALA A 9 -1.95 11.63 -4.28
C ALA A 9 -0.96 11.41 -3.14
N CYS A 10 -0.11 10.37 -3.19
CA CYS A 10 0.90 10.11 -2.17
C CYS A 10 1.79 11.34 -1.91
N ILE A 11 1.76 11.81 -0.65
CA ILE A 11 2.53 12.97 -0.16
C ILE A 11 3.87 12.60 0.50
N GLY A 12 4.22 11.31 0.55
CA GLY A 12 5.48 10.87 1.14
C GLY A 12 5.54 10.89 2.67
N SER A 13 4.41 10.77 3.37
CA SER A 13 4.39 10.84 4.84
C SER A 13 5.23 9.75 5.53
N GLY A 14 5.43 8.61 4.87
CA GLY A 14 6.13 7.45 5.41
C GLY A 14 5.30 6.59 6.37
N SER A 15 4.01 6.90 6.61
CA SER A 15 3.15 6.15 7.54
C SER A 15 3.10 4.65 7.20
N CYS A 16 2.88 4.32 5.93
CA CYS A 16 2.83 2.93 5.48
C CYS A 16 4.16 2.18 5.62
N VAL A 17 5.30 2.85 5.50
CA VAL A 17 6.62 2.25 5.76
C VAL A 17 6.82 1.99 7.26
N GLY A 18 6.30 2.87 8.12
CA GLY A 18 6.34 2.67 9.57
C GLY A 18 5.46 1.50 10.03
N VAL A 19 4.28 1.34 9.42
CA VAL A 19 3.32 0.28 9.76
C VAL A 19 3.70 -1.06 9.14
N ALA A 20 4.07 -1.07 7.86
CA ALA A 20 4.37 -2.27 7.09
C ALA A 20 5.72 -2.15 6.35
N PRO A 21 6.85 -2.12 7.09
CA PRO A 21 8.18 -1.90 6.52
C PRO A 21 8.65 -3.01 5.57
N GLY A 22 8.05 -4.20 5.65
CA GLY A 22 8.31 -5.32 4.74
C GLY A 22 7.52 -5.26 3.42
N HIS A 23 6.58 -4.32 3.31
CA HIS A 23 5.68 -4.19 2.15
C HIS A 23 5.84 -2.87 1.40
N PHE A 24 6.33 -1.82 2.05
CA PHE A 24 6.48 -0.49 1.45
C PHE A 24 7.88 0.09 1.63
N ALA A 25 8.31 0.89 0.66
CA ALA A 25 9.49 1.74 0.77
C ALA A 25 9.24 3.13 0.20
N LEU A 26 9.93 4.14 0.74
CA LEU A 26 9.98 5.47 0.15
C LEU A 26 11.09 5.52 -0.91
N GLY A 27 10.72 5.90 -2.13
CA GLY A 27 11.66 6.18 -3.21
C GLY A 27 12.40 7.50 -3.01
N SER A 28 13.41 7.74 -3.85
CA SER A 28 14.17 9.00 -3.87
C SER A 28 13.32 10.22 -4.26
N ASP A 29 12.14 10.00 -4.84
CA ASP A 29 11.13 11.01 -5.14
C ASP A 29 10.24 11.35 -3.92
N ASN A 30 10.56 10.82 -2.74
CA ASN A 30 9.73 10.86 -1.54
C ASN A 30 8.32 10.29 -1.75
N ARG A 31 8.14 9.34 -2.69
CA ARG A 31 6.86 8.63 -2.86
C ARG A 31 6.96 7.22 -2.34
N SER A 32 5.90 6.77 -1.68
CA SER A 32 5.82 5.37 -1.26
C SER A 32 5.54 4.47 -2.47
N ARG A 33 6.13 3.27 -2.45
CA ARG A 33 5.91 2.22 -3.45
C ARG A 33 5.83 0.88 -2.72
N PRO A 34 4.94 -0.04 -3.18
CA PRO A 34 4.98 -1.40 -2.70
C PRO A 34 6.29 -2.07 -3.13
N LEU A 35 6.80 -2.98 -2.31
CA LEU A 35 8.03 -3.73 -2.61
C LEU A 35 7.79 -4.88 -3.59
N SER A 36 6.54 -5.34 -3.69
CA SER A 36 6.07 -6.39 -4.61
C SER A 36 4.74 -5.97 -5.23
N ASP A 37 4.55 -6.27 -6.51
CA ASP A 37 3.31 -5.95 -7.23
C ASP A 37 2.13 -6.84 -6.79
N GLU A 38 2.43 -8.08 -6.39
CA GLU A 38 1.47 -9.06 -5.90
C GLU A 38 1.98 -9.69 -4.61
N ILE A 39 1.12 -9.74 -3.60
CA ILE A 39 1.44 -10.22 -2.25
C ILE A 39 0.32 -11.11 -1.72
N GLU A 40 0.66 -11.98 -0.78
CA GLU A 40 -0.36 -12.70 -0.01
C GLU A 40 -1.12 -11.72 0.89
N PRO A 41 -2.42 -11.97 1.17
CA PRO A 41 -3.17 -11.20 2.15
C PRO A 41 -2.43 -11.09 3.48
N ASP A 42 -2.23 -9.85 3.95
CA ASP A 42 -1.53 -9.55 5.19
C ASP A 42 -2.19 -8.34 5.86
N GLU A 43 -2.55 -8.50 7.13
CA GLU A 43 -3.20 -7.46 7.95
C GLU A 43 -2.35 -6.18 8.03
N ALA A 44 -1.01 -6.29 7.98
CA ALA A 44 -0.13 -5.13 8.01
C ALA A 44 -0.35 -4.20 6.81
N ILE A 45 -0.76 -4.73 5.65
CA ILE A 45 -1.08 -3.93 4.47
C ILE A 45 -2.40 -3.17 4.70
N LEU A 46 -3.41 -3.82 5.28
CA LEU A 46 -4.69 -3.19 5.61
C LEU A 46 -4.48 -2.03 6.59
N ASP A 47 -3.68 -2.26 7.64
CA ASP A 47 -3.30 -1.22 8.60
C ASP A 47 -2.54 -0.08 7.92
N ALA A 48 -1.66 -0.39 6.95
CA ALA A 48 -0.94 0.61 6.19
C ALA A 48 -1.88 1.48 5.34
N VAL A 49 -2.90 0.88 4.70
CA VAL A 49 -3.96 1.61 3.98
C VAL A 49 -4.69 2.55 4.94
N ALA A 50 -5.17 2.03 6.08
CA ALA A 50 -5.89 2.82 7.08
C ALA A 50 -5.04 3.95 7.69
N SER A 51 -3.71 3.77 7.75
CA SER A 51 -2.78 4.78 8.25
C SER A 51 -2.47 5.92 7.27
N CYS A 52 -2.85 5.78 5.99
CA CYS A 52 -2.50 6.75 4.97
C CYS A 52 -3.33 8.04 5.14
N PRO A 53 -2.72 9.19 5.44
CA PRO A 53 -3.46 10.42 5.75
C PRO A 53 -4.21 11.01 4.55
N VAL A 54 -3.91 10.54 3.34
CA VAL A 54 -4.49 10.99 2.07
C VAL A 54 -5.09 9.84 1.27
N GLU A 55 -5.21 8.65 1.88
CA GLU A 55 -5.87 7.47 1.30
C GLU A 55 -5.32 7.08 -0.10
N ALA A 56 -4.00 7.29 -0.31
CA ALA A 56 -3.34 7.07 -1.60
C ALA A 56 -2.98 5.60 -1.88
N ILE A 57 -3.33 4.67 -0.99
CA ILE A 57 -2.99 3.24 -1.09
C ILE A 57 -4.27 2.46 -1.34
N THR A 58 -4.29 1.65 -2.41
CA THR A 58 -5.42 0.79 -2.74
C THR A 58 -5.00 -0.66 -2.85
N ILE A 59 -5.93 -1.55 -2.56
CA ILE A 59 -5.76 -3.01 -2.65
C ILE A 59 -6.87 -3.56 -3.54
N GLU A 60 -6.50 -4.44 -4.45
CA GLU A 60 -7.42 -5.21 -5.29
C GLU A 60 -7.08 -6.70 -5.13
N ASP A 61 -8.09 -7.56 -5.13
CA ASP A 61 -7.86 -8.99 -5.30
C ASP A 61 -7.26 -9.23 -6.69
N ALA A 62 -6.11 -9.89 -6.75
CA ALA A 62 -5.37 -10.10 -7.99
C ALA A 62 -6.07 -11.08 -8.94
N ASP A 63 -6.94 -11.95 -8.41
CA ASP A 63 -7.66 -12.97 -9.16
C ASP A 63 -9.00 -12.44 -9.69
N THR A 64 -9.74 -11.68 -8.87
CA THR A 64 -11.07 -11.14 -9.24
C THR A 64 -11.07 -9.68 -9.70
N GLY A 65 -10.04 -8.92 -9.34
CA GLY A 65 -9.96 -7.47 -9.58
C GLY A 65 -10.89 -6.65 -8.69
N GLU A 66 -11.50 -7.26 -7.68
CA GLU A 66 -12.41 -6.56 -6.75
C GLU A 66 -11.60 -5.76 -5.72
N PRO A 67 -12.06 -4.56 -5.33
CA PRO A 67 -11.41 -3.77 -4.30
C PRO A 67 -11.48 -4.52 -2.95
N VAL A 68 -10.39 -4.47 -2.20
CA VAL A 68 -10.31 -4.99 -0.83
C VAL A 68 -10.34 -3.79 0.12
N GLU A 69 -11.36 -3.74 0.97
CA GLU A 69 -11.49 -2.73 2.01
C GLU A 69 -10.75 -3.19 3.29
N PRO A 70 -10.03 -2.27 3.98
CA PRO A 70 -9.39 -2.55 5.26
C PRO A 70 -10.37 -2.73 6.42
#